data_AF-A0AAU3WWB6-F1
#
_entry.id   AF-A0AAU3WWB6-F1
#
_cell.length_a   1.000
_cell.length_b   1.000
_cell.length_c   1.000
_cell.angle_alpha   90.00
_cell.angle_beta   90.00
_cell.angle_gamma   90.00
#
_symmetry.space_group_name_H-M   'P 1'
#
loop_
_entity.id
_entity.type
_entity.pdbx_description
1 polymer ?
#
loop_
_entity_poly.entity_id
_entity_poly.type
_entity_poly.pdbx_seq_one_letter_code
_entity_poly.pdbx_strand_id
1 'polypeptide(L)'
;MARLRLGPLLRYVDEETATVWVEASRPCVAEVRCADGASGSAPTFQVDGHHYALIPVTGLTPGTRTTYEVILDGGGVWPLPDSPYPASTIRTPAYETDAPVRVTFGSCRWAAPPADEHDPVGPDALDTLAARIAADPDGERPDVLVLLGDQVYADEVSPATQAWLARRRDLSEPPGTEVADYQEYTHLYYESWLDPEVRWLLSTVPSCMIFDDHDLIDDWNTSASWLAEMREIPWWRERLLSGLMSYWVHQHIGNLSPAALATDPVYAAVRATPDGTDALREFAARADTDPGSVRWSYRRDFGRVRLLMVDTRAARVLDEQHRAMLAPSETKWLREQTLADHGTYDHLLIGTSLPWLLPHLIHDAEGWNAALCRGERGARWARFGEDLRRRADLEHWAAFPKSFDALADLIAEAGSGPAAPATISVLSGDVHHAYVAEPTWPATAEAPSARVLQLTCSPVHNSVPASIRVGFRFGWSRFGRIIGRRFARHARATTPRIAWRRTGGPWFGNQLMTLTLRGRGANLTLDQADARRGLVRTDKRRLT
;
A
#
# COMPACT_ATOMS: atom_id res chain seq x y z
N MET A 1 -5.89 -5.07 -34.84
CA MET A 1 -4.68 -5.18 -34.00
C MET A 1 -5.09 -5.01 -32.55
N ALA A 2 -4.39 -5.65 -31.61
CA ALA A 2 -4.63 -5.46 -30.18
C ALA A 2 -4.21 -4.04 -29.79
N ARG A 3 -4.93 -3.42 -28.87
CA ARG A 3 -4.63 -2.08 -28.34
C ARG A 3 -4.29 -2.18 -26.86
N LEU A 4 -3.44 -1.30 -26.38
CA LEU A 4 -3.11 -1.17 -24.96
C LEU A 4 -4.26 -0.45 -24.25
N ARG A 5 -5.00 -1.18 -23.41
CA ARG A 5 -6.08 -0.62 -22.57
C ARG A 5 -5.50 0.11 -21.37
N LEU A 6 -4.65 -0.56 -20.61
CA LEU A 6 -4.00 -0.03 -19.41
C LEU A 6 -2.52 -0.40 -19.38
N GLY A 7 -1.70 0.46 -18.76
CA GLY A 7 -0.26 0.30 -18.67
C GLY A 7 0.53 0.96 -19.81
N PRO A 8 1.84 0.61 -19.96
CA PRO A 8 2.55 -0.37 -19.14
C PRO A 8 2.81 0.11 -17.72
N LEU A 9 2.79 -0.83 -16.78
CA LEU A 9 3.26 -0.63 -15.41
C LEU A 9 4.57 -1.41 -15.23
N LEU A 10 5.65 -0.72 -14.85
CA LEU A 10 6.86 -1.35 -14.36
C LEU A 10 6.59 -1.82 -12.92
N ARG A 11 6.73 -3.12 -12.67
CA ARG A 11 6.33 -3.72 -11.39
C ARG A 11 7.53 -4.23 -10.60
N TYR A 12 8.22 -5.23 -11.15
CA TYR A 12 9.43 -5.80 -10.57
C TYR A 12 10.65 -5.29 -11.31
N VAL A 13 11.74 -4.98 -10.59
CA VAL A 13 13.07 -4.75 -11.14
C VAL A 13 14.10 -5.27 -10.12
N ASP A 14 15.07 -6.03 -10.60
CA ASP A 14 16.34 -6.34 -9.93
C ASP A 14 17.51 -6.03 -10.88
N GLU A 15 18.71 -6.54 -10.61
CA GLU A 15 19.93 -6.24 -11.39
C GLU A 15 19.83 -6.66 -12.86
N GLU A 16 19.08 -7.72 -13.18
CA GLU A 16 19.09 -8.35 -14.52
C GLU A 16 17.70 -8.60 -15.10
N THR A 17 16.66 -8.44 -14.30
CA THR A 17 15.28 -8.76 -14.67
C THR A 17 14.31 -7.64 -14.29
N ALA A 18 13.24 -7.56 -15.05
CA ALA A 18 12.09 -6.73 -14.73
C ALA A 18 10.78 -7.45 -15.04
N THR A 19 9.66 -6.92 -14.54
CA THR A 19 8.32 -7.34 -14.96
C THR A 19 7.51 -6.12 -15.34
N VAL A 20 7.02 -6.14 -16.58
CA VAL A 20 6.09 -5.14 -17.11
C VAL A 20 4.69 -5.74 -17.14
N TRP A 21 3.71 -5.04 -16.57
CA TRP A 21 2.31 -5.43 -16.59
C TRP A 21 1.54 -4.58 -17.62
N VAL A 22 0.64 -5.21 -18.37
CA VAL A 22 -0.25 -4.53 -19.32
C VAL A 22 -1.65 -5.15 -19.32
N GLU A 23 -2.64 -4.36 -19.70
CA GLU A 23 -3.93 -4.85 -20.16
C GLU A 23 -4.11 -4.57 -21.66
N ALA A 24 -4.46 -5.60 -22.42
CA ALA A 24 -4.72 -5.55 -23.85
C ALA A 24 -6.23 -5.59 -24.16
N SER A 25 -6.60 -5.07 -25.33
CA SER A 25 -8.01 -4.95 -25.72
C SER A 25 -8.68 -6.24 -26.17
N ARG A 26 -7.90 -7.31 -26.36
CA ARG A 26 -8.27 -8.64 -26.88
C ARG A 26 -7.12 -9.61 -26.59
N PRO A 27 -7.31 -10.94 -26.74
CA PRO A 27 -6.21 -11.89 -26.59
C PRO A 27 -5.07 -11.59 -27.57
N CYS A 28 -3.84 -11.57 -27.08
CA CYS A 28 -2.64 -11.34 -27.89
C CYS A 28 -1.37 -11.87 -27.19
N VAL A 29 -0.24 -11.78 -27.88
CA VAL A 29 1.09 -11.88 -27.25
C VAL A 29 1.60 -10.46 -27.04
N ALA A 30 1.98 -10.15 -25.80
CA ALA A 30 2.63 -8.91 -25.43
C ALA A 30 4.14 -9.11 -25.36
N GLU A 31 4.89 -8.19 -25.96
CA GLU A 31 6.35 -8.20 -25.96
C GLU A 31 6.89 -6.88 -25.39
N VAL A 32 8.00 -6.96 -24.68
CA VAL A 32 8.82 -5.82 -24.27
C VAL A 32 10.19 -5.96 -24.91
N ARG A 33 10.66 -4.88 -25.54
CA ARG A 33 12.00 -4.81 -26.15
C ARG A 33 12.74 -3.61 -25.60
N CYS A 34 13.93 -3.83 -25.10
CA CYS A 34 14.79 -2.80 -24.52
C CYS A 34 15.90 -2.43 -25.51
N ALA A 35 16.36 -1.18 -25.45
CA ALA A 35 17.39 -0.65 -26.35
C ALA A 35 18.77 -1.33 -26.18
N ASP A 36 19.04 -1.91 -25.01
CA ASP A 36 20.23 -2.71 -24.71
C ASP A 36 20.12 -4.19 -25.14
N GLY A 37 19.01 -4.58 -25.79
CA GLY A 37 18.79 -5.92 -26.31
C GLY A 37 18.04 -6.85 -25.34
N ALA A 38 17.83 -6.44 -24.09
CA ALA A 38 16.98 -7.17 -23.16
C ALA A 38 15.54 -7.23 -23.69
N SER A 39 14.87 -8.35 -23.46
CA SER A 39 13.50 -8.53 -23.96
C SER A 39 12.72 -9.55 -23.15
N GLY A 40 11.41 -9.59 -23.40
CA GLY A 40 10.48 -10.52 -22.80
C GLY A 40 9.20 -10.62 -23.62
N SER A 41 8.50 -11.75 -23.51
CA SER A 41 7.19 -11.93 -24.13
C SER A 41 6.29 -12.81 -23.26
N ALA A 42 4.99 -12.50 -23.21
CA ALA A 42 4.00 -13.34 -22.56
C ALA A 42 2.65 -13.30 -23.31
N PRO A 43 1.94 -14.43 -23.43
CA PRO A 43 0.55 -14.41 -23.86
C PRO A 43 -0.33 -13.76 -22.81
N THR A 44 -1.38 -13.06 -23.23
CA THR A 44 -2.39 -12.57 -22.30
C THR A 44 -3.21 -13.70 -21.70
N PHE A 45 -3.58 -13.60 -20.42
CA PHE A 45 -4.63 -14.41 -19.79
C PHE A 45 -5.89 -13.57 -19.61
N GLN A 46 -7.06 -14.22 -19.61
CA GLN A 46 -8.34 -13.53 -19.42
C GLN A 46 -8.87 -13.65 -18.00
N VAL A 47 -9.42 -12.56 -17.46
CA VAL A 47 -10.25 -12.51 -16.25
C VAL A 47 -11.43 -11.58 -16.56
N ASP A 48 -12.65 -12.10 -16.43
CA ASP A 48 -13.93 -11.42 -16.64
C ASP A 48 -13.99 -10.60 -17.94
N GLY A 49 -13.51 -11.19 -19.05
CA GLY A 49 -13.48 -10.54 -20.36
C GLY A 49 -12.37 -9.49 -20.56
N HIS A 50 -11.50 -9.26 -19.57
CA HIS A 50 -10.31 -8.43 -19.66
C HIS A 50 -9.06 -9.29 -19.90
N HIS A 51 -8.07 -8.77 -20.65
CA HIS A 51 -6.90 -9.53 -21.06
C HIS A 51 -5.60 -8.91 -20.53
N TYR A 52 -4.91 -9.61 -19.64
CA TYR A 52 -3.73 -9.10 -18.94
C TYR A 52 -2.49 -9.88 -19.30
N ALA A 53 -1.32 -9.24 -19.25
CA ALA A 53 -0.04 -9.92 -19.34
C ALA A 53 0.95 -9.37 -18.32
N LEU A 54 1.68 -10.28 -17.65
CA LEU A 54 2.95 -9.97 -16.98
C LEU A 54 4.06 -10.45 -17.87
N ILE A 55 4.88 -9.51 -18.37
CA ILE A 55 6.00 -9.78 -19.26
C ILE A 55 7.30 -9.75 -18.43
N PRO A 56 7.92 -10.90 -18.11
CA PRO A 56 9.25 -10.93 -17.55
C PRO A 56 10.26 -10.51 -18.62
N VAL A 57 11.03 -9.46 -18.33
CA VAL A 57 12.13 -8.98 -19.15
C VAL A 57 13.41 -9.52 -18.55
N THR A 58 14.25 -10.16 -19.37
CA THR A 58 15.52 -10.76 -18.92
C THR A 58 16.68 -10.27 -19.76
N GLY A 59 17.89 -10.33 -19.20
CA GLY A 59 19.12 -9.93 -19.87
C GLY A 59 19.37 -8.42 -19.79
N LEU A 60 18.78 -7.74 -18.82
CA LEU A 60 19.08 -6.33 -18.55
C LEU A 60 20.51 -6.20 -18.03
N THR A 61 21.20 -5.13 -18.40
CA THR A 61 22.55 -4.89 -17.90
C THR A 61 22.49 -4.28 -16.49
N PRO A 62 23.12 -4.83 -15.45
CA PRO A 62 23.13 -4.27 -14.10
C PRO A 62 23.64 -2.83 -14.01
N GLY A 63 23.04 -2.01 -13.15
CA GLY A 63 23.45 -0.62 -12.91
C GLY A 63 23.23 0.34 -14.09
N THR A 64 22.36 -0.02 -15.03
CA THR A 64 22.13 0.78 -16.25
C THR A 64 20.69 1.30 -16.35
N ARG A 65 20.49 2.19 -17.32
CA ARG A 65 19.18 2.71 -17.71
C ARG A 65 18.98 2.37 -19.19
N THR A 66 17.93 1.63 -19.50
CA THR A 66 17.58 1.24 -20.88
C THR A 66 16.16 1.71 -21.19
N THR A 67 15.94 2.29 -22.37
CA THR A 67 14.57 2.59 -22.86
C THR A 67 13.92 1.33 -23.36
N TYR A 68 12.60 1.23 -23.28
CA TYR A 68 11.87 0.08 -23.80
C TYR A 68 10.60 0.46 -24.56
N GLU A 69 10.18 -0.44 -25.43
CA GLU A 69 8.90 -0.39 -26.14
C GLU A 69 8.00 -1.57 -25.73
N VAL A 70 6.69 -1.39 -25.85
CA VAL A 70 5.70 -2.47 -25.70
C VAL A 70 5.04 -2.71 -27.05
N ILE A 71 4.95 -3.98 -27.43
CA ILE A 71 4.40 -4.43 -28.70
C ILE A 71 3.28 -5.43 -28.43
N LEU A 72 2.13 -5.24 -29.08
CA LEU A 72 1.02 -6.19 -29.06
C LEU A 72 0.74 -6.68 -30.49
N ASP A 73 0.78 -8.00 -30.72
CA ASP A 73 0.62 -8.62 -32.05
C ASP A 73 1.51 -7.98 -33.14
N GLY A 74 2.76 -7.61 -32.79
CA GLY A 74 3.71 -6.97 -33.71
C GLY A 74 3.53 -5.47 -33.95
N GLY A 75 2.50 -4.84 -33.37
CA GLY A 75 2.31 -3.38 -33.41
C GLY A 75 2.82 -2.70 -32.14
N GLY A 76 3.70 -1.70 -32.29
CA GLY A 76 4.16 -0.86 -31.16
C GLY A 76 2.99 -0.07 -30.56
N VAL A 77 2.79 -0.21 -29.25
CA VAL A 77 1.71 0.45 -28.49
C VAL A 77 2.22 1.33 -27.36
N TRP A 78 3.51 1.26 -27.05
CA TRP A 78 4.19 2.12 -26.09
C TRP A 78 5.63 2.40 -26.55
N PRO A 79 6.14 3.64 -26.46
CA PRO A 79 5.45 4.86 -25.98
C PRO A 79 4.25 5.23 -26.85
N LEU A 80 3.31 6.00 -26.29
CA LEU A 80 2.20 6.53 -27.07
C LEU A 80 2.74 7.45 -28.18
N PRO A 81 2.16 7.42 -29.39
CA PRO A 81 2.45 8.42 -30.42
C PRO A 81 2.24 9.83 -29.85
N ASP A 82 3.16 10.74 -30.15
CA ASP A 82 3.12 12.15 -29.72
C ASP A 82 3.08 12.36 -28.19
N SER A 83 3.54 11.38 -27.40
CA SER A 83 3.65 11.53 -25.95
C SER A 83 4.54 12.75 -25.59
N PRO A 84 4.08 13.65 -24.71
CA PRO A 84 4.88 14.78 -24.27
C PRO A 84 5.97 14.38 -23.26
N TYR A 85 5.95 13.14 -22.77
CA TYR A 85 6.89 12.65 -21.76
C TYR A 85 8.12 11.99 -22.40
N PRO A 86 9.27 11.99 -21.70
CA PRO A 86 10.43 11.22 -22.12
C PRO A 86 10.12 9.73 -22.31
N ALA A 87 10.93 9.05 -23.13
CA ALA A 87 10.82 7.59 -23.27
C ALA A 87 10.91 6.89 -21.90
N SER A 88 10.02 5.93 -21.66
CA SER A 88 10.03 5.12 -20.44
C SER A 88 11.30 4.28 -20.38
N THR A 89 11.83 4.12 -19.17
CA THR A 89 13.10 3.42 -18.96
C THR A 89 13.00 2.42 -17.83
N ILE A 90 13.67 1.28 -18.00
CA ILE A 90 13.98 0.36 -16.91
C ILE A 90 15.35 0.76 -16.35
N ARG A 91 15.44 0.95 -15.03
CA ARG A 91 16.68 1.26 -14.32
C ARG A 91 17.02 0.11 -13.41
N THR A 92 18.04 -0.65 -13.76
CA THR A 92 18.52 -1.76 -12.93
C THR A 92 19.48 -1.23 -11.86
N PRO A 93 19.36 -1.70 -10.61
CA PRO A 93 20.37 -1.43 -9.60
C PRO A 93 21.67 -2.18 -9.91
N ALA A 94 22.74 -1.78 -9.22
CA ALA A 94 23.97 -2.57 -9.09
C ALA A 94 24.26 -2.69 -7.59
N TYR A 95 23.80 -3.78 -6.98
CA TYR A 95 23.77 -3.96 -5.53
C TYR A 95 25.16 -4.07 -4.90
N GLU A 96 26.18 -4.42 -5.69
CA GLU A 96 27.59 -4.43 -5.25
C GLU A 96 28.20 -3.02 -5.11
N THR A 97 27.50 -1.98 -5.56
CA THR A 97 27.96 -0.59 -5.48
C THR A 97 27.41 0.14 -4.24
N ASP A 98 28.05 1.24 -3.83
CA ASP A 98 27.54 2.14 -2.77
C ASP A 98 26.45 3.11 -3.30
N ALA A 99 25.75 2.73 -4.38
CA ALA A 99 24.62 3.50 -4.89
C ALA A 99 23.49 3.50 -3.85
N PRO A 100 22.85 4.66 -3.60
CA PRO A 100 21.76 4.72 -2.64
C PRO A 100 20.49 4.12 -3.24
N VAL A 101 19.68 3.47 -2.41
CA VAL A 101 18.30 3.08 -2.74
C VAL A 101 17.35 4.17 -2.25
N ARG A 102 16.53 4.71 -3.15
CA ARG A 102 15.50 5.71 -2.88
C ARG A 102 14.11 5.09 -2.91
N VAL A 103 13.51 4.95 -1.74
CA VAL A 103 12.16 4.43 -1.56
C VAL A 103 11.21 5.60 -1.31
N THR A 104 10.36 5.91 -2.28
CA THR A 104 9.31 6.93 -2.13
C THR A 104 7.99 6.27 -1.81
N PHE A 105 7.25 6.75 -0.82
CA PHE A 105 6.03 6.09 -0.35
C PHE A 105 4.91 7.06 0.05
N GLY A 106 3.68 6.55 0.00
CA GLY A 106 2.45 7.24 0.36
C GLY A 106 1.22 6.31 0.30
N SER A 107 0.03 6.79 0.65
CA SER A 107 -1.26 6.09 0.47
C SER A 107 -2.38 7.06 0.05
N CYS A 108 -3.64 6.66 0.13
CA CYS A 108 -4.83 7.52 0.07
C CYS A 108 -4.80 8.50 -1.10
N ARG A 109 -4.89 7.93 -2.31
CA ARG A 109 -4.90 8.68 -3.55
C ARG A 109 -6.28 8.60 -4.20
N TRP A 110 -7.04 9.68 -4.13
CA TRP A 110 -8.13 9.89 -5.09
C TRP A 110 -7.53 10.18 -6.45
N ALA A 111 -8.11 9.61 -7.51
CA ALA A 111 -7.73 10.00 -8.86
C ALA A 111 -7.97 11.51 -9.04
N ALA A 112 -6.97 12.20 -9.57
CA ALA A 112 -7.13 13.60 -9.92
C ALA A 112 -8.23 13.73 -10.99
N PRO A 113 -9.08 14.77 -10.92
CA PRO A 113 -9.99 15.07 -12.02
C PRO A 113 -9.19 15.50 -13.26
N PRO A 114 -9.82 15.53 -14.45
CA PRO A 114 -9.18 16.05 -15.66
C PRO A 114 -8.55 17.44 -15.44
N ALA A 115 -7.42 17.70 -16.11
CA ALA A 115 -6.61 18.91 -15.88
C ALA A 115 -7.33 20.25 -16.10
N ASP A 116 -8.47 20.25 -16.80
CA ASP A 116 -9.34 21.41 -17.03
C ASP A 116 -10.44 21.60 -15.97
N GLU A 117 -10.55 20.70 -15.01
CA GLU A 117 -11.50 20.74 -13.90
C GLU A 117 -10.86 21.22 -12.58
N HIS A 118 -11.69 21.75 -11.68
CA HIS A 118 -11.21 22.19 -10.37
C HIS A 118 -11.00 20.98 -9.45
N ASP A 119 -9.78 20.80 -8.97
CA ASP A 119 -9.47 19.84 -7.93
C ASP A 119 -9.74 20.41 -6.52
N PRO A 120 -10.73 19.89 -5.77
CA PRO A 120 -11.03 20.36 -4.41
C PRO A 120 -10.01 19.89 -3.37
N VAL A 121 -9.20 18.87 -3.69
CA VAL A 121 -8.22 18.22 -2.81
C VAL A 121 -6.82 18.83 -2.98
N GLY A 122 -6.52 19.37 -4.16
CA GLY A 122 -5.28 20.07 -4.48
C GLY A 122 -4.45 19.33 -5.51
N PRO A 123 -3.17 19.66 -5.73
CA PRO A 123 -2.35 18.93 -6.71
C PRO A 123 -2.04 17.52 -6.21
N ASP A 124 -2.13 16.53 -7.08
CA ASP A 124 -1.69 15.16 -6.83
C ASP A 124 -0.16 15.08 -6.68
N ALA A 125 0.29 14.40 -5.62
CA ALA A 125 1.71 14.24 -5.35
C ALA A 125 2.44 13.31 -6.34
N LEU A 126 1.74 12.33 -6.94
CA LEU A 126 2.31 11.50 -8.01
C LEU A 126 2.41 12.27 -9.32
N ASP A 127 1.41 13.09 -9.67
CA ASP A 127 1.45 13.91 -10.89
C ASP A 127 2.60 14.91 -10.82
N THR A 128 2.74 15.57 -9.67
CA THR A 128 3.84 16.51 -9.46
C THR A 128 5.21 15.83 -9.39
N LEU A 129 5.28 14.56 -8.94
CA LEU A 129 6.49 13.74 -9.04
C LEU A 129 6.81 13.40 -10.50
N ALA A 130 5.81 12.97 -11.28
CA ALA A 130 5.95 12.68 -12.69
C ALA A 130 6.47 13.89 -13.45
N ALA A 131 5.84 15.06 -13.27
CA ALA A 131 6.27 16.31 -13.88
C ALA A 131 7.72 16.68 -13.51
N ARG A 132 8.11 16.50 -12.24
CA ARG A 132 9.51 16.74 -11.79
C ARG A 132 10.51 15.81 -12.49
N ILE A 133 10.20 14.52 -12.60
CA ILE A 133 11.10 13.56 -13.28
C ILE A 133 11.12 13.80 -14.79
N ALA A 134 9.98 14.17 -15.40
CA ALA A 134 9.91 14.46 -16.83
C ALA A 134 10.71 15.72 -17.20
N ALA A 135 10.70 16.75 -16.33
CA ALA A 135 11.45 17.98 -16.53
C ALA A 135 12.98 17.81 -16.36
N ASP A 136 13.42 16.85 -15.56
CA ASP A 136 14.84 16.50 -15.37
C ASP A 136 15.04 14.97 -15.37
N PRO A 137 15.05 14.33 -16.56
CA PRO A 137 15.09 12.86 -16.66
C PRO A 137 16.34 12.20 -16.09
N ASP A 138 17.43 12.97 -15.94
CA ASP A 138 18.71 12.55 -15.38
C ASP A 138 18.89 12.98 -13.91
N GLY A 139 17.92 13.71 -13.37
CA GLY A 139 17.88 14.18 -11.99
C GLY A 139 17.56 13.09 -10.96
N GLU A 140 17.46 13.53 -9.70
CA GLU A 140 17.07 12.66 -8.60
C GLU A 140 15.61 12.19 -8.75
N ARG A 141 15.43 10.87 -8.67
CA ARG A 141 14.13 10.20 -8.76
C ARG A 141 14.07 8.99 -7.80
N PRO A 142 12.89 8.46 -7.50
CA PRO A 142 12.77 7.22 -6.75
C PRO A 142 13.32 6.03 -7.55
N ASP A 143 13.90 5.07 -6.84
CA ASP A 143 14.22 3.74 -7.37
C ASP A 143 13.00 2.82 -7.29
N VAL A 144 12.10 3.05 -6.32
CA VAL A 144 10.84 2.32 -6.16
C VAL A 144 9.77 3.19 -5.49
N LEU A 145 8.53 3.05 -5.94
CA LEU A 145 7.33 3.54 -5.25
C LEU A 145 6.78 2.46 -4.33
N VAL A 146 6.43 2.81 -3.10
CA VAL A 146 5.74 1.94 -2.14
C VAL A 146 4.41 2.57 -1.80
N LEU A 147 3.33 2.01 -2.32
CA LEU A 147 1.97 2.51 -2.12
C LEU A 147 1.26 1.63 -1.09
N LEU A 148 0.85 2.24 0.01
CA LEU A 148 0.53 1.53 1.26
C LEU A 148 -0.96 1.27 1.47
N GLY A 149 -1.82 1.66 0.54
CA GLY A 149 -3.27 1.48 0.65
C GLY A 149 -4.02 2.54 -0.14
N ASP A 150 -5.30 2.29 -0.41
CA ASP A 150 -6.22 3.24 -1.04
C ASP A 150 -5.72 3.75 -2.39
N GLN A 151 -5.39 2.82 -3.29
CA GLN A 151 -5.05 3.15 -4.68
C GLN A 151 -6.29 3.43 -5.54
N VAL A 152 -7.44 2.90 -5.11
CA VAL A 152 -8.78 3.14 -5.64
C VAL A 152 -9.76 3.26 -4.48
N TYR A 153 -10.88 3.93 -4.71
CA TYR A 153 -11.96 4.11 -3.72
C TYR A 153 -13.25 3.53 -4.31
N ALA A 154 -13.68 2.38 -3.79
CA ALA A 154 -14.81 1.62 -4.33
C ALA A 154 -16.17 2.09 -3.79
N ASP A 155 -16.15 2.79 -2.67
CA ASP A 155 -17.27 3.34 -1.93
C ASP A 155 -17.42 4.86 -2.12
N GLU A 156 -16.32 5.57 -2.33
CA GLU A 156 -16.32 7.01 -2.60
C GLU A 156 -15.82 7.32 -4.01
N VAL A 157 -16.71 7.18 -5.00
CA VAL A 157 -16.36 7.35 -6.42
C VAL A 157 -16.60 8.78 -6.95
N SER A 158 -15.80 9.16 -7.95
CA SER A 158 -15.89 10.47 -8.61
C SER A 158 -17.24 10.69 -9.31
N PRO A 159 -17.66 11.95 -9.55
CA PRO A 159 -18.85 12.24 -10.37
C PRO A 159 -18.79 11.63 -11.78
N ALA A 160 -17.60 11.54 -12.37
CA ALA A 160 -17.40 10.95 -13.70
C ALA A 160 -17.67 9.43 -13.67
N THR A 161 -17.14 8.75 -12.65
CA THR A 161 -17.41 7.32 -12.40
C THR A 161 -18.89 7.10 -12.09
N GLN A 162 -19.54 7.92 -11.26
CA GLN A 162 -20.99 7.83 -11.02
C GLN A 162 -21.80 7.96 -12.31
N ALA A 163 -21.45 8.91 -13.18
CA ALA A 163 -22.11 9.06 -14.48
C ALA A 163 -21.89 7.84 -15.39
N TRP A 164 -20.74 7.17 -15.30
CA TRP A 164 -20.47 5.92 -16.01
C TRP A 164 -21.27 4.74 -15.45
N LEU A 165 -21.35 4.61 -14.13
CA LEU A 165 -22.15 3.59 -13.45
C LEU A 165 -23.65 3.74 -13.80
N ALA A 166 -24.18 4.96 -13.84
CA ALA A 166 -25.57 5.25 -14.19
C ALA A 166 -25.96 4.81 -15.61
N ARG A 167 -24.98 4.61 -16.51
CA ARG A 167 -25.22 4.06 -17.86
C ARG A 167 -25.25 2.53 -17.88
N ARG A 168 -24.79 1.87 -16.81
CA ARG A 168 -24.68 0.41 -16.71
C ARG A 168 -25.78 -0.22 -15.88
N ARG A 169 -26.19 0.44 -14.79
CA ARG A 169 -27.23 -0.05 -13.87
C ARG A 169 -27.98 1.10 -13.20
N ASP A 170 -29.12 0.77 -12.61
CA ASP A 170 -29.92 1.71 -11.83
C ASP A 170 -29.22 2.00 -10.49
N LEU A 171 -28.81 3.25 -10.27
CA LEU A 171 -28.14 3.69 -9.04
C LEU A 171 -29.11 3.93 -7.87
N SER A 172 -30.43 3.82 -8.08
CA SER A 172 -31.38 3.78 -6.98
C SER A 172 -31.42 2.43 -6.28
N GLU A 173 -30.93 1.37 -6.95
CA GLU A 173 -30.76 0.05 -6.38
C GLU A 173 -29.36 -0.10 -5.73
N PRO A 174 -29.25 -0.86 -4.62
CA PRO A 174 -27.96 -1.13 -3.98
C PRO A 174 -26.93 -1.77 -4.94
N PRO A 175 -25.63 -1.42 -4.85
CA PRO A 175 -24.99 -0.59 -3.82
C PRO A 175 -25.03 0.93 -4.13
N GLY A 176 -26.00 1.39 -4.93
CA GLY A 176 -26.16 2.81 -5.22
C GLY A 176 -25.07 3.35 -6.13
N THR A 177 -24.37 4.40 -5.72
CA THR A 177 -23.27 5.00 -6.49
C THR A 177 -21.94 4.25 -6.35
N GLU A 178 -21.84 3.30 -5.43
CA GLU A 178 -20.61 2.56 -5.14
C GLU A 178 -20.37 1.43 -6.14
N VAL A 179 -19.15 0.91 -6.24
CA VAL A 179 -18.77 -0.19 -7.14
C VAL A 179 -19.36 -1.53 -6.71
N ALA A 180 -19.85 -2.30 -7.68
CA ALA A 180 -20.57 -3.55 -7.45
C ALA A 180 -19.85 -4.82 -7.96
N ASP A 181 -19.15 -4.73 -9.10
CA ASP A 181 -18.62 -5.90 -9.82
C ASP A 181 -17.20 -5.67 -10.39
N TYR A 182 -16.59 -6.71 -10.96
CA TYR A 182 -15.22 -6.70 -11.46
C TYR A 182 -14.99 -5.67 -12.59
N GLN A 183 -15.99 -5.49 -13.46
CA GLN A 183 -15.92 -4.52 -14.56
C GLN A 183 -15.94 -3.09 -14.02
N GLU A 184 -16.70 -2.83 -12.97
CA GLU A 184 -16.75 -1.54 -12.26
C GLU A 184 -15.45 -1.29 -11.47
N TYR A 185 -14.87 -2.30 -10.82
CA TYR A 185 -13.53 -2.20 -10.22
C TYR A 185 -12.45 -1.87 -11.25
N THR A 186 -12.48 -2.52 -12.41
CA THR A 186 -11.51 -2.24 -13.49
C THR A 186 -11.64 -0.80 -14.00
N HIS A 187 -12.86 -0.22 -13.96
CA HIS A 187 -13.05 1.20 -14.28
C HIS A 187 -12.36 2.14 -13.29
N LEU A 188 -12.32 1.81 -11.99
CA LEU A 188 -11.58 2.61 -11.01
C LEU A 188 -10.08 2.63 -11.32
N TYR A 189 -9.51 1.50 -11.74
CA TYR A 189 -8.11 1.45 -12.17
C TYR A 189 -7.86 2.26 -13.46
N TYR A 190 -8.85 2.34 -14.36
CA TYR A 190 -8.76 3.21 -15.53
C TYR A 190 -8.75 4.67 -15.12
N GLU A 191 -9.66 5.08 -14.24
CA GLU A 191 -9.69 6.44 -13.72
C GLU A 191 -8.38 6.77 -12.98
N SER A 192 -7.87 5.87 -12.15
CA SER A 192 -6.67 6.09 -11.34
C SER A 192 -5.37 6.09 -12.17
N TRP A 193 -5.23 5.22 -13.18
CA TRP A 193 -3.93 4.96 -13.84
C TRP A 193 -3.87 5.34 -15.33
N LEU A 194 -4.97 5.83 -15.93
CA LEU A 194 -4.91 6.42 -17.29
C LEU A 194 -4.60 7.91 -17.30
N ASP A 195 -4.58 8.55 -16.13
CA ASP A 195 -3.97 9.87 -15.98
C ASP A 195 -2.57 9.89 -16.65
N PRO A 196 -2.28 10.80 -17.59
CA PRO A 196 -1.06 10.76 -18.38
C PRO A 196 0.24 10.80 -17.54
N GLU A 197 0.26 11.62 -16.50
CA GLU A 197 1.37 11.76 -15.56
C GLU A 197 1.60 10.46 -14.79
N VAL A 198 0.57 9.91 -14.14
CA VAL A 198 0.67 8.67 -13.37
C VAL A 198 0.97 7.48 -14.27
N ARG A 199 0.33 7.39 -15.43
CA ARG A 199 0.58 6.32 -16.41
C ARG A 199 2.04 6.32 -16.84
N TRP A 200 2.60 7.49 -17.13
CA TRP A 200 4.00 7.61 -17.47
C TRP A 200 4.91 7.30 -16.27
N LEU A 201 4.60 7.80 -15.07
CA LEU A 201 5.37 7.52 -13.86
C LEU A 201 5.46 6.02 -13.57
N LEU A 202 4.33 5.32 -13.58
CA LEU A 202 4.25 3.89 -13.36
C LEU A 202 4.93 3.08 -14.47
N SER A 203 5.09 3.63 -15.67
CA SER A 203 5.85 2.98 -16.76
C SER A 203 7.37 3.01 -16.55
N THR A 204 7.89 3.87 -15.68
CA THR A 204 9.34 4.12 -15.55
C THR A 204 9.87 3.95 -14.13
N VAL A 205 9.02 4.02 -13.10
CA VAL A 205 9.40 3.73 -11.71
C VAL A 205 8.65 2.47 -11.25
N PRO A 206 9.36 1.42 -10.78
CA PRO A 206 8.71 0.22 -10.29
C PRO A 206 7.89 0.53 -9.03
N SER A 207 6.82 -0.23 -8.81
CA SER A 207 5.91 -0.04 -7.68
C SER A 207 5.64 -1.33 -6.90
N CYS A 208 5.65 -1.21 -5.58
CA CYS A 208 5.18 -2.19 -4.61
C CYS A 208 3.87 -1.66 -4.01
N MET A 209 2.80 -2.45 -4.01
CA MET A 209 1.47 -2.02 -3.55
C MET A 209 0.90 -2.99 -2.51
N ILE A 210 0.03 -2.50 -1.63
CA ILE A 210 -0.89 -3.27 -0.79
C ILE A 210 -2.20 -2.48 -0.68
N PHE A 211 -3.36 -3.16 -0.64
CA PHE A 211 -4.65 -2.52 -0.46
C PHE A 211 -4.81 -1.89 0.94
N ASP A 212 -5.82 -1.05 1.09
CA ASP A 212 -6.48 -0.78 2.38
C ASP A 212 -7.98 -1.15 2.31
N ASP A 213 -8.81 -0.57 3.17
CA ASP A 213 -10.25 -0.75 3.17
C ASP A 213 -10.96 -0.14 1.97
N HIS A 214 -10.66 1.10 1.55
CA HIS A 214 -11.39 1.73 0.44
C HIS A 214 -11.20 1.02 -0.91
N ASP A 215 -10.17 0.17 -1.06
CA ASP A 215 -10.07 -0.78 -2.17
C ASP A 215 -11.28 -1.75 -2.22
N LEU A 216 -11.98 -1.95 -1.11
CA LEU A 216 -13.20 -2.75 -0.97
C LEU A 216 -14.39 -1.88 -0.56
N ILE A 217 -14.38 -1.34 0.66
CA ILE A 217 -15.35 -0.44 1.29
C ILE A 217 -14.72 0.07 2.60
N ASP A 218 -15.01 1.30 2.99
CA ASP A 218 -14.66 1.86 4.30
C ASP A 218 -14.94 0.86 5.44
N ASP A 219 -14.04 0.80 6.41
CA ASP A 219 -14.13 -0.08 7.58
C ASP A 219 -14.06 -1.59 7.23
N TRP A 220 -13.59 -1.98 6.02
CA TRP A 220 -13.51 -3.38 5.63
C TRP A 220 -12.71 -4.21 6.63
N ASN A 221 -13.37 -5.26 7.15
CA ASN A 221 -12.86 -6.13 8.21
C ASN A 221 -12.56 -5.38 9.53
N THR A 222 -13.35 -4.37 9.89
CA THR A 222 -13.25 -3.67 11.18
C THR A 222 -13.68 -4.56 12.36
N SER A 223 -14.67 -5.46 12.25
CA SER A 223 -15.08 -6.33 13.36
C SER A 223 -15.85 -7.59 12.96
N ALA A 224 -15.98 -8.55 13.88
CA ALA A 224 -16.77 -9.76 13.63
C ALA A 224 -18.27 -9.45 13.48
N SER A 225 -18.80 -8.48 14.23
CA SER A 225 -20.18 -7.99 14.09
C SER A 225 -20.39 -7.28 12.75
N TRP A 226 -19.45 -6.41 12.35
CA TRP A 226 -19.47 -5.79 11.03
C TRP A 226 -19.47 -6.85 9.93
N LEU A 227 -18.58 -7.85 10.01
CA LEU A 227 -18.49 -8.90 9.00
C LEU A 227 -19.77 -9.74 8.94
N ALA A 228 -20.39 -10.05 10.09
CA ALA A 228 -21.66 -10.76 10.14
C ALA A 228 -22.78 -9.98 9.45
N GLU A 229 -22.89 -8.68 9.72
CA GLU A 229 -23.89 -7.80 9.06
C GLU A 229 -23.63 -7.69 7.56
N MET A 230 -22.39 -7.46 7.14
CA MET A 230 -22.05 -7.37 5.71
C MET A 230 -22.37 -8.66 4.95
N ARG A 231 -22.21 -9.83 5.58
CA ARG A 231 -22.58 -11.13 4.99
C ARG A 231 -24.09 -11.31 4.78
N GLU A 232 -24.92 -10.54 5.46
CA GLU A 232 -26.38 -10.52 5.24
C GLU A 232 -26.78 -9.61 4.06
N ILE A 233 -25.89 -8.72 3.60
CA ILE A 233 -26.14 -7.81 2.50
C ILE A 233 -26.09 -8.57 1.16
N PRO A 234 -27.18 -8.60 0.37
CA PRO A 234 -27.27 -9.47 -0.82
C PRO A 234 -26.18 -9.24 -1.87
N TRP A 235 -25.75 -7.99 -2.07
CA TRP A 235 -24.75 -7.62 -3.07
C TRP A 235 -23.29 -7.71 -2.56
N TRP A 236 -23.07 -7.82 -1.26
CA TRP A 236 -21.73 -7.74 -0.67
C TRP A 236 -20.79 -8.83 -1.20
N ARG A 237 -21.30 -10.06 -1.34
CA ARG A 237 -20.49 -11.17 -1.84
C ARG A 237 -19.91 -10.90 -3.22
N GLU A 238 -20.70 -10.33 -4.13
CA GLU A 238 -20.20 -10.03 -5.48
C GLU A 238 -19.09 -8.98 -5.44
N ARG A 239 -19.31 -7.90 -4.70
CA ARG A 239 -18.32 -6.83 -4.52
C ARG A 239 -17.03 -7.35 -3.91
N LEU A 240 -17.12 -8.12 -2.81
CA LEU A 240 -15.95 -8.66 -2.13
C LEU A 240 -15.10 -9.54 -3.06
N LEU A 241 -15.74 -10.48 -3.77
CA LEU A 241 -15.01 -11.36 -4.70
C LEU A 241 -14.38 -10.54 -5.83
N SER A 242 -15.14 -9.63 -6.42
CA SER A 242 -14.66 -8.76 -7.50
C SER A 242 -13.50 -7.85 -7.06
N GLY A 243 -13.57 -7.28 -5.85
CA GLY A 243 -12.52 -6.46 -5.26
C GLY A 243 -11.23 -7.24 -5.06
N LEU A 244 -11.30 -8.43 -4.45
CA LEU A 244 -10.13 -9.30 -4.26
C LEU A 244 -9.54 -9.79 -5.59
N MET A 245 -10.37 -10.14 -6.57
CA MET A 245 -9.92 -10.50 -7.91
C MET A 245 -9.21 -9.33 -8.60
N SER A 246 -9.81 -8.14 -8.56
CA SER A 246 -9.24 -6.95 -9.21
C SER A 246 -7.94 -6.52 -8.53
N TYR A 247 -7.85 -6.56 -7.20
CA TYR A 247 -6.63 -6.32 -6.45
C TYR A 247 -5.54 -7.34 -6.81
N TRP A 248 -5.88 -8.63 -6.94
CA TRP A 248 -4.92 -9.65 -7.34
C TRP A 248 -4.29 -9.29 -8.69
N VAL A 249 -5.10 -8.96 -9.69
CA VAL A 249 -4.63 -8.69 -11.07
C VAL A 249 -3.86 -7.37 -11.17
N HIS A 250 -4.40 -6.29 -10.60
CA HIS A 250 -3.88 -4.93 -10.82
C HIS A 250 -2.69 -4.63 -9.90
N GLN A 251 -2.71 -5.14 -8.67
CA GLN A 251 -1.74 -4.76 -7.64
C GLN A 251 -0.86 -5.94 -7.19
N HIS A 252 -1.45 -7.02 -6.68
CA HIS A 252 -0.70 -8.06 -5.95
C HIS A 252 0.28 -8.84 -6.82
N ILE A 253 -0.17 -9.39 -7.96
CA ILE A 253 0.70 -10.26 -8.78
C ILE A 253 1.92 -9.55 -9.33
N GLY A 254 1.83 -8.24 -9.55
CA GLY A 254 2.96 -7.42 -9.98
C GLY A 254 4.06 -7.31 -8.91
N ASN A 255 3.74 -7.51 -7.63
CA ASN A 255 4.71 -7.39 -6.54
C ASN A 255 5.70 -8.57 -6.50
N LEU A 256 5.29 -9.73 -7.03
CA LEU A 256 6.05 -10.98 -7.00
C LEU A 256 7.25 -10.94 -7.95
N SER A 257 8.35 -11.62 -7.57
CA SER A 257 9.50 -11.79 -8.46
C SER A 257 9.17 -12.74 -9.62
N PRO A 258 9.89 -12.66 -10.75
CA PRO A 258 9.74 -13.64 -11.82
C PRO A 258 9.85 -15.09 -11.34
N ALA A 259 10.75 -15.37 -10.38
CA ALA A 259 10.91 -16.70 -9.77
C ALA A 259 9.70 -17.08 -8.89
N ALA A 260 9.16 -16.15 -8.11
CA ALA A 260 7.94 -16.39 -7.33
C ALA A 260 6.73 -16.62 -8.25
N LEU A 261 6.55 -15.79 -9.27
CA LEU A 261 5.49 -15.95 -10.29
C LEU A 261 5.57 -17.31 -10.99
N ALA A 262 6.77 -17.79 -11.32
CA ALA A 262 6.96 -19.09 -11.98
C ALA A 262 6.48 -20.28 -11.14
N THR A 263 6.36 -20.11 -9.81
CA THR A 263 5.92 -21.15 -8.87
C THR A 263 4.61 -20.82 -8.16
N ASP A 264 3.97 -19.70 -8.50
CA ASP A 264 2.73 -19.26 -7.87
C ASP A 264 1.54 -20.11 -8.33
N PRO A 265 0.84 -20.80 -7.42
CA PRO A 265 -0.23 -21.73 -7.78
C PRO A 265 -1.47 -21.03 -8.35
N VAL A 266 -1.76 -19.80 -7.94
CA VAL A 266 -2.93 -19.05 -8.43
C VAL A 266 -2.66 -18.58 -9.86
N TYR A 267 -1.49 -18.02 -10.12
CA TYR A 267 -1.06 -17.60 -11.45
C TYR A 267 -0.98 -18.78 -12.42
N ALA A 268 -0.47 -19.92 -11.96
CA ALA A 268 -0.47 -21.15 -12.74
C ALA A 268 -1.89 -21.60 -13.09
N ALA A 269 -2.83 -21.57 -12.13
CA ALA A 269 -4.23 -21.93 -12.34
C ALA A 269 -4.95 -20.99 -13.32
N VAL A 270 -4.79 -19.67 -13.14
CA VAL A 270 -5.39 -18.64 -14.02
C VAL A 270 -4.88 -18.76 -15.47
N ARG A 271 -3.62 -19.17 -15.66
CA ARG A 271 -3.02 -19.36 -16.98
C ARG A 271 -3.26 -20.73 -17.60
N ALA A 272 -3.78 -21.69 -16.84
CA ALA A 272 -4.04 -23.05 -17.32
C ALA A 272 -5.24 -23.11 -18.29
N THR A 273 -6.10 -22.10 -18.28
CA THR A 273 -7.28 -21.98 -19.12
C THR A 273 -7.24 -20.70 -19.97
N PRO A 274 -7.96 -20.64 -21.10
CA PRO A 274 -8.09 -19.40 -21.88
C PRO A 274 -8.74 -18.26 -21.07
N ASP A 275 -9.65 -18.61 -20.16
CA ASP A 275 -10.30 -17.72 -19.21
C ASP A 275 -10.10 -18.25 -17.78
N GLY A 276 -9.34 -17.50 -16.98
CA GLY A 276 -8.98 -17.83 -15.61
C GLY A 276 -9.94 -17.26 -14.55
N THR A 277 -11.08 -16.69 -14.97
CA THR A 277 -12.06 -16.05 -14.06
C THR A 277 -12.47 -16.96 -12.92
N ASP A 278 -12.88 -18.20 -13.21
CA ASP A 278 -13.37 -19.13 -12.19
C ASP A 278 -12.28 -19.49 -11.18
N ALA A 279 -11.05 -19.73 -11.66
CA ALA A 279 -9.91 -20.05 -10.79
C ALA A 279 -9.59 -18.88 -9.85
N LEU A 280 -9.62 -17.65 -10.35
CA LEU A 280 -9.36 -16.47 -9.54
C LEU A 280 -10.51 -16.18 -8.57
N ARG A 281 -11.76 -16.40 -9.00
CA ARG A 281 -12.96 -16.23 -8.17
C ARG A 281 -13.01 -17.25 -7.05
N GLU A 282 -12.62 -18.50 -7.30
CA GLU A 282 -12.46 -19.53 -6.26
C GLU A 282 -11.38 -19.12 -5.26
N PHE A 283 -10.25 -18.61 -5.73
CA PHE A 283 -9.20 -18.07 -4.87
C PHE A 283 -9.71 -16.92 -3.97
N ALA A 284 -10.43 -15.96 -4.54
CA ALA A 284 -11.04 -14.86 -3.79
C ALA A 284 -12.05 -15.36 -2.74
N ALA A 285 -12.89 -16.35 -3.10
CA ALA A 285 -13.83 -16.95 -2.17
C ALA A 285 -13.14 -17.70 -1.02
N ARG A 286 -12.02 -18.37 -1.31
CA ARG A 286 -11.19 -19.01 -0.29
C ARG A 286 -10.53 -17.97 0.62
N ALA A 287 -10.05 -16.85 0.08
CA ALA A 287 -9.47 -15.77 0.87
C ALA A 287 -10.47 -15.14 1.86
N ASP A 288 -11.76 -15.00 1.50
CA ASP A 288 -12.82 -14.56 2.42
C ASP A 288 -13.18 -15.62 3.48
N THR A 289 -13.30 -16.88 3.06
CA THR A 289 -13.80 -17.95 3.94
C THR A 289 -12.76 -18.49 4.91
N ASP A 290 -11.50 -18.56 4.50
CA ASP A 290 -10.34 -18.92 5.32
C ASP A 290 -9.19 -17.95 5.06
N PRO A 291 -9.18 -16.78 5.72
CA PRO A 291 -8.13 -15.77 5.52
C PRO A 291 -6.72 -16.29 5.84
N GLY A 292 -6.58 -17.33 6.66
CA GLY A 292 -5.29 -17.94 6.98
C GLY A 292 -4.70 -18.80 5.85
N SER A 293 -5.51 -19.17 4.85
CA SER A 293 -5.11 -20.02 3.72
C SER A 293 -4.45 -19.26 2.56
N VAL A 294 -4.55 -17.92 2.57
CA VAL A 294 -4.02 -17.03 1.54
C VAL A 294 -3.11 -16.00 2.21
N ARG A 295 -2.05 -15.60 1.51
CA ARG A 295 -1.16 -14.54 1.97
C ARG A 295 -1.06 -13.45 0.91
N TRP A 296 -1.44 -12.23 1.29
CA TRP A 296 -1.21 -11.04 0.48
C TRP A 296 0.09 -10.33 0.83
N SER A 297 0.64 -10.57 2.04
CA SER A 297 1.94 -10.08 2.48
C SER A 297 3.09 -10.62 1.61
N TYR A 298 4.13 -9.82 1.38
CA TYR A 298 5.28 -10.23 0.57
C TYR A 298 6.58 -9.55 1.00
N ARG A 299 7.70 -10.10 0.54
CA ARG A 299 9.05 -9.58 0.78
C ARG A 299 9.67 -9.09 -0.52
N ARG A 300 10.38 -7.96 -0.45
CA ARG A 300 11.26 -7.46 -1.50
C ARG A 300 12.59 -7.05 -0.90
N ASP A 301 13.69 -7.47 -1.51
CA ASP A 301 15.02 -7.01 -1.16
C ASP A 301 15.56 -6.13 -2.29
N PHE A 302 16.07 -4.96 -1.93
CA PHE A 302 16.77 -4.02 -2.80
C PHE A 302 18.22 -3.98 -2.32
N GLY A 303 18.99 -5.01 -2.68
CA GLY A 303 20.34 -5.22 -2.16
C GLY A 303 20.30 -5.38 -0.63
N ARG A 304 20.90 -4.43 0.08
CA ARG A 304 20.96 -4.42 1.56
C ARG A 304 19.77 -3.71 2.22
N VAL A 305 18.70 -3.42 1.49
CA VAL A 305 17.44 -2.89 2.04
C VAL A 305 16.35 -3.95 1.89
N ARG A 306 15.74 -4.36 3.00
CA ARG A 306 14.62 -5.31 2.99
C ARG A 306 13.30 -4.59 3.23
N LEU A 307 12.32 -4.82 2.37
CA LEU A 307 10.92 -4.45 2.55
C LEU A 307 10.09 -5.70 2.86
N LEU A 308 9.41 -5.69 3.99
CA LEU A 308 8.34 -6.63 4.34
C LEU A 308 7.01 -5.87 4.25
N MET A 309 6.24 -6.13 3.20
CA MET A 309 4.91 -5.58 3.06
C MET A 309 3.91 -6.50 3.74
N VAL A 310 3.16 -5.98 4.70
CA VAL A 310 2.26 -6.74 5.56
C VAL A 310 0.82 -6.35 5.26
N ASP A 311 0.00 -7.36 4.99
CA ASP A 311 -1.45 -7.19 4.89
C ASP A 311 -2.06 -6.98 6.29
N THR A 312 -2.66 -5.81 6.49
CA THR A 312 -3.34 -5.42 7.72
C THR A 312 -4.85 -5.30 7.60
N ARG A 313 -5.46 -5.88 6.54
CA ARG A 313 -6.91 -5.89 6.30
C ARG A 313 -7.46 -7.31 6.19
N ALA A 314 -7.01 -8.08 5.21
CA ALA A 314 -7.52 -9.44 5.01
C ALA A 314 -6.91 -10.44 6.00
N ALA A 315 -5.69 -10.20 6.49
CA ALA A 315 -5.03 -11.04 7.48
C ALA A 315 -5.61 -10.97 8.91
N ARG A 316 -6.57 -10.07 9.18
CA ARG A 316 -7.08 -9.82 10.53
C ARG A 316 -7.84 -11.03 11.08
N VAL A 317 -7.64 -11.30 12.37
CA VAL A 317 -8.52 -12.18 13.15
C VAL A 317 -9.54 -11.31 13.86
N LEU A 318 -10.82 -11.47 13.52
CA LEU A 318 -11.88 -10.59 13.99
C LEU A 318 -12.62 -11.10 15.24
N ASP A 319 -12.42 -12.36 15.64
CA ASP A 319 -12.97 -12.91 16.89
C ASP A 319 -12.54 -12.05 18.07
N GLU A 320 -13.48 -11.43 18.78
CA GLU A 320 -13.18 -10.36 19.74
C GLU A 320 -12.27 -10.84 20.90
N GLN A 321 -12.36 -12.12 21.29
CA GLN A 321 -11.55 -12.68 22.38
C GLN A 321 -10.11 -13.00 21.95
N HIS A 322 -9.91 -13.30 20.66
CA HIS A 322 -8.63 -13.65 20.07
C HIS A 322 -8.19 -12.67 18.97
N ARG A 323 -8.76 -11.46 18.97
CA ARG A 323 -8.59 -10.48 17.90
C ARG A 323 -7.11 -10.15 17.70
N ALA A 324 -6.66 -10.21 16.46
CA ALA A 324 -5.26 -9.98 16.09
C ALA A 324 -5.19 -9.23 14.75
N MET A 325 -4.25 -8.29 14.64
CA MET A 325 -4.01 -7.56 13.39
C MET A 325 -3.55 -8.52 12.29
N LEU A 326 -2.71 -9.48 12.67
CA LEU A 326 -2.20 -10.53 11.80
C LEU A 326 -2.61 -11.88 12.34
N ALA A 327 -3.13 -12.74 11.48
CA ALA A 327 -3.36 -14.15 11.78
C ALA A 327 -2.06 -14.83 12.25
N PRO A 328 -2.14 -15.96 12.99
CA PRO A 328 -0.96 -16.65 13.48
C PRO A 328 0.03 -17.06 12.39
N SER A 329 -0.46 -17.47 11.21
CA SER A 329 0.37 -17.81 10.05
C SER A 329 1.12 -16.59 9.51
N GLU A 330 0.47 -15.43 9.42
CA GLU A 330 1.07 -14.15 9.00
C GLU A 330 2.06 -13.62 10.03
N THR A 331 1.75 -13.72 11.33
CA THR A 331 2.67 -13.36 12.41
C THR A 331 3.94 -14.20 12.36
N LYS A 332 3.80 -15.52 12.15
CA LYS A 332 4.93 -16.44 11.98
C LYS A 332 5.76 -16.08 10.76
N TRP A 333 5.11 -15.85 9.62
CA TRP A 333 5.81 -15.46 8.38
C TRP A 333 6.57 -14.15 8.56
N LEU A 334 5.96 -13.11 9.14
CA LEU A 334 6.61 -11.83 9.38
C LEU A 334 7.87 -12.03 10.23
N ARG A 335 7.76 -12.79 11.33
CA ARG A 335 8.91 -13.13 12.18
C ARG A 335 10.01 -13.86 11.41
N GLU A 336 9.66 -14.88 10.64
CA GLU A 336 10.61 -15.65 9.82
C GLU A 336 11.32 -14.75 8.81
N GLN A 337 10.59 -13.89 8.10
CA GLN A 337 11.17 -12.98 7.11
C GLN A 337 11.98 -11.83 7.71
N THR A 338 11.60 -11.36 8.90
CA THR A 338 12.36 -10.36 9.65
C THR A 338 13.70 -10.93 10.13
N LEU A 339 13.73 -12.17 10.62
CA LEU A 339 14.93 -12.75 11.21
C LEU A 339 15.78 -13.57 10.22
N ALA A 340 15.23 -13.92 9.05
CA ALA A 340 15.96 -14.61 7.99
C ALA A 340 17.18 -13.81 7.55
N ASP A 341 18.33 -14.49 7.43
CA ASP A 341 19.58 -13.90 6.93
C ASP A 341 19.96 -12.60 7.67
N HIS A 342 19.73 -12.55 8.98
CA HIS A 342 20.03 -11.36 9.80
C HIS A 342 21.50 -10.92 9.60
N GLY A 343 21.71 -9.62 9.41
CA GLY A 343 23.01 -9.03 9.02
C GLY A 343 23.26 -8.87 7.51
N THR A 344 22.43 -9.49 6.65
CA THR A 344 22.52 -9.30 5.19
C THR A 344 21.93 -7.97 4.70
N TYR A 345 21.12 -7.31 5.52
CA TYR A 345 20.53 -6.01 5.24
C TYR A 345 20.95 -4.98 6.30
N ASP A 346 21.12 -3.73 5.87
CA ASP A 346 21.42 -2.59 6.74
C ASP A 346 20.17 -1.81 7.13
N HIS A 347 19.09 -1.98 6.37
CA HIS A 347 17.82 -1.29 6.59
C HIS A 347 16.65 -2.26 6.44
N LEU A 348 15.80 -2.32 7.47
CA LEU A 348 14.54 -3.06 7.44
C LEU A 348 13.37 -2.09 7.33
N LEU A 349 12.54 -2.26 6.32
CA LEU A 349 11.30 -1.54 6.10
C LEU A 349 10.14 -2.50 6.34
N ILE A 350 9.18 -2.11 7.17
CA ILE A 350 7.92 -2.84 7.37
C ILE A 350 6.81 -1.95 6.83
N GLY A 351 6.25 -2.30 5.68
CA GLY A 351 5.11 -1.63 5.09
C GLY A 351 3.81 -2.20 5.68
N THR A 352 2.90 -1.33 6.08
CA THR A 352 1.57 -1.65 6.63
C THR A 352 0.63 -0.55 6.18
N SER A 353 -0.63 -0.85 5.89
CA SER A 353 -1.58 0.19 5.50
C SER A 353 -1.89 1.12 6.67
N LEU A 354 -2.07 0.51 7.85
CA LEU A 354 -2.34 1.21 9.09
C LEU A 354 -1.09 1.60 9.89
N PRO A 355 -1.04 2.80 10.51
CA PRO A 355 0.02 3.18 11.44
C PRO A 355 0.07 2.32 12.71
N TRP A 356 1.28 1.92 13.09
CA TRP A 356 1.58 1.25 14.36
C TRP A 356 1.51 2.22 15.56
N LEU A 357 2.15 3.39 15.46
CA LEU A 357 2.29 4.42 16.49
C LEU A 357 1.41 5.66 16.23
N LEU A 358 0.22 5.67 16.81
CA LEU A 358 -0.76 6.74 16.66
C LEU A 358 -0.53 7.96 17.58
N PRO A 359 -1.24 9.08 17.34
CA PRO A 359 -1.42 10.13 18.34
C PRO A 359 -1.89 9.53 19.67
N HIS A 360 -1.26 9.93 20.79
CA HIS A 360 -1.46 9.28 22.09
C HIS A 360 -2.93 9.15 22.51
N LEU A 361 -3.74 10.18 22.27
CA LEU A 361 -5.16 10.13 22.58
C LEU A 361 -5.90 9.05 21.78
N ILE A 362 -5.62 8.96 20.47
CA ILE A 362 -6.28 7.99 19.58
C ILE A 362 -5.84 6.58 19.96
N HIS A 363 -4.55 6.35 20.16
CA HIS A 363 -4.03 5.06 20.62
C HIS A 363 -4.71 4.60 21.92
N ASP A 364 -4.75 5.47 22.94
CA ASP A 364 -5.36 5.12 24.22
C ASP A 364 -6.88 4.93 24.11
N ALA A 365 -7.55 5.66 23.21
CA ALA A 365 -8.98 5.52 22.94
C ALA A 365 -9.30 4.18 22.24
N GLU A 366 -8.49 3.76 21.28
CA GLU A 366 -8.62 2.45 20.63
C GLU A 366 -8.35 1.30 21.60
N GLY A 367 -7.28 1.40 22.40
CA GLY A 367 -6.99 0.40 23.43
C GLY A 367 -8.10 0.29 24.49
N TRP A 368 -8.71 1.44 24.85
CA TRP A 368 -9.89 1.50 25.71
C TRP A 368 -11.10 0.86 25.04
N ASN A 369 -11.39 1.22 23.78
CA ASN A 369 -12.48 0.67 22.99
C ASN A 369 -12.37 -0.86 22.88
N ALA A 370 -11.21 -1.37 22.50
CA ALA A 370 -10.95 -2.80 22.39
C ALA A 370 -11.18 -3.54 23.71
N ALA A 371 -10.80 -2.95 24.84
CA ALA A 371 -11.10 -3.53 26.15
C ALA A 371 -12.59 -3.50 26.51
N LEU A 372 -13.33 -2.45 26.11
CA LEU A 372 -14.78 -2.43 26.28
C LEU A 372 -15.45 -3.52 25.45
N CYS A 373 -15.11 -3.65 24.17
CA CYS A 373 -15.68 -4.64 23.25
C CYS A 373 -15.43 -6.07 23.72
N ARG A 374 -14.26 -6.37 24.29
CA ARG A 374 -13.97 -7.66 24.95
C ARG A 374 -14.83 -7.97 26.16
N GLY A 375 -15.51 -6.97 26.72
CA GLY A 375 -16.42 -7.15 27.85
C GLY A 375 -15.80 -6.92 29.22
N GLU A 376 -14.64 -6.27 29.33
CA GLU A 376 -13.96 -5.96 30.60
C GLU A 376 -14.84 -5.15 31.58
N ARG A 377 -15.86 -4.46 31.04
CA ARG A 377 -16.86 -3.69 31.78
C ARG A 377 -18.28 -4.23 31.66
N GLY A 378 -18.44 -5.46 31.15
CA GLY A 378 -19.71 -6.14 30.98
C GLY A 378 -20.43 -5.84 29.66
N ALA A 379 -21.46 -6.62 29.35
CA ALA A 379 -22.10 -6.68 28.04
C ALA A 379 -22.71 -5.36 27.54
N ARG A 380 -23.15 -4.46 28.44
CA ARG A 380 -23.67 -3.13 28.05
C ARG A 380 -22.55 -2.26 27.47
N TRP A 381 -21.39 -2.26 28.11
CA TRP A 381 -20.23 -1.52 27.63
C TRP A 381 -19.61 -2.16 26.39
N ALA A 382 -19.67 -3.48 26.25
CA ALA A 382 -19.24 -4.16 25.03
C ALA A 382 -20.03 -3.69 23.81
N ARG A 383 -21.37 -3.64 23.90
CA ARG A 383 -22.23 -3.15 22.81
C ARG A 383 -21.98 -1.67 22.50
N PHE A 384 -21.80 -0.84 23.52
CA PHE A 384 -21.45 0.57 23.33
C PHE A 384 -20.07 0.74 22.68
N GLY A 385 -19.08 -0.03 23.12
CA GLY A 385 -17.74 -0.03 22.53
C GLY A 385 -17.80 -0.41 21.06
N GLU A 386 -18.57 -1.44 20.70
CA GLU A 386 -18.69 -1.88 19.32
C GLU A 386 -19.40 -0.85 18.43
N ASP A 387 -20.46 -0.22 18.92
CA ASP A 387 -21.12 0.91 18.23
C ASP A 387 -20.16 2.10 18.04
N LEU A 388 -19.33 2.40 19.05
CA LEU A 388 -18.34 3.46 18.93
C LEU A 388 -17.20 3.11 17.96
N ARG A 389 -16.76 1.85 17.94
CA ARG A 389 -15.67 1.37 17.07
C ARG A 389 -15.98 1.64 15.60
N ARG A 390 -17.18 1.25 15.19
CA ARG A 390 -17.70 1.32 13.80
C ARG A 390 -18.13 2.72 13.33
N ARG A 391 -18.10 3.72 14.22
CA ARG A 391 -18.49 5.10 13.88
C ARG A 391 -17.30 6.06 13.87
N ALA A 392 -16.15 5.57 14.32
CA ALA A 392 -14.97 6.37 14.58
C ALA A 392 -13.69 5.65 14.16
N ASP A 393 -13.83 4.61 13.35
CA ASP A 393 -12.77 3.90 12.62
C ASP A 393 -11.62 3.49 13.55
N LEU A 394 -12.02 2.92 14.70
CA LEU A 394 -11.10 2.53 15.78
C LEU A 394 -10.49 1.16 15.50
N GLU A 395 -9.70 1.07 14.43
CA GLU A 395 -9.24 -0.20 13.86
C GLU A 395 -7.75 -0.28 13.52
N HIS A 396 -6.96 0.70 13.96
CA HIS A 396 -5.50 0.65 13.79
C HIS A 396 -4.85 -0.39 14.70
N TRP A 397 -3.52 -0.50 14.65
CA TRP A 397 -2.75 -1.41 15.51
C TRP A 397 -3.07 -1.30 17.00
N ALA A 398 -3.47 -0.13 17.51
CA ALA A 398 -3.81 0.06 18.92
C ALA A 398 -5.14 -0.61 19.31
N ALA A 399 -6.05 -0.82 18.35
CA ALA A 399 -7.25 -1.65 18.52
C ALA A 399 -6.93 -3.15 18.66
N PHE A 400 -5.68 -3.56 18.39
CA PHE A 400 -5.18 -4.93 18.53
C PHE A 400 -3.98 -5.01 19.49
N PRO A 401 -4.15 -4.79 20.81
CA PRO A 401 -3.04 -4.60 21.74
C PRO A 401 -1.99 -5.72 21.74
N LYS A 402 -2.42 -6.98 21.61
CA LYS A 402 -1.50 -8.14 21.55
C LYS A 402 -0.63 -8.10 20.30
N SER A 403 -1.19 -7.76 19.14
CA SER A 403 -0.44 -7.64 17.88
C SER A 403 0.47 -6.42 17.87
N PHE A 404 0.03 -5.29 18.44
CA PHE A 404 0.86 -4.11 18.66
C PHE A 404 2.12 -4.46 19.47
N ASP A 405 1.93 -5.16 20.59
CA ASP A 405 3.02 -5.57 21.47
C ASP A 405 3.93 -6.62 20.82
N ALA A 406 3.36 -7.58 20.09
CA ALA A 406 4.13 -8.59 19.36
C ALA A 406 5.02 -7.97 18.26
N LEU A 407 4.52 -6.95 17.55
CA LEU A 407 5.34 -6.20 16.58
C LEU A 407 6.46 -5.43 17.29
N ALA A 408 6.17 -4.80 18.44
CA ALA A 408 7.18 -4.11 19.24
C ALA A 408 8.30 -5.05 19.70
N ASP A 409 7.94 -6.25 20.17
CA ASP A 409 8.89 -7.28 20.60
C ASP A 409 9.73 -7.79 19.42
N LEU A 410 9.11 -8.06 18.26
CA LEU A 410 9.82 -8.49 17.06
C LEU A 410 10.81 -7.41 16.56
N ILE A 411 10.40 -6.15 16.55
CA ILE A 411 11.27 -5.03 16.16
C ILE A 411 12.45 -4.90 17.13
N ALA A 412 12.22 -5.07 18.44
CA ALA A 412 13.28 -5.03 19.44
C ALA A 412 14.29 -6.17 19.21
N GLU A 413 13.81 -7.38 18.97
CA GLU A 413 14.65 -8.54 18.68
C GLU A 413 15.48 -8.34 17.41
N ALA A 414 14.83 -7.95 16.31
CA ALA A 414 15.49 -7.70 15.04
C ALA A 414 16.48 -6.53 15.11
N GLY A 415 16.21 -5.53 15.95
CA GLY A 415 17.03 -4.34 16.14
C GLY A 415 18.16 -4.50 17.16
N SER A 416 18.32 -5.68 17.76
CA SER A 416 19.31 -5.95 18.81
C SER A 416 20.42 -6.89 18.35
N GLY A 417 21.55 -6.87 19.06
CA GLY A 417 22.70 -7.72 18.77
C GLY A 417 23.62 -7.20 17.66
N PRO A 418 24.75 -7.89 17.42
CA PRO A 418 25.81 -7.41 16.53
C PRO A 418 25.42 -7.35 15.04
N ALA A 419 24.42 -8.14 14.64
CA ALA A 419 23.91 -8.19 13.27
C ALA A 419 22.70 -7.25 13.03
N ALA A 420 22.33 -6.43 14.02
CA ALA A 420 21.21 -5.51 13.91
C ALA A 420 21.37 -4.55 12.70
N PRO A 421 20.28 -4.27 11.97
CA PRO A 421 20.28 -3.24 10.94
C PRO A 421 20.57 -1.87 11.56
N ALA A 422 21.04 -0.93 10.74
CA ALA A 422 21.17 0.46 11.16
C ALA A 422 19.80 1.11 11.43
N THR A 423 18.79 0.78 10.62
CA THR A 423 17.42 1.27 10.84
C THR A 423 16.37 0.18 10.72
N ILE A 424 15.29 0.35 11.47
CA ILE A 424 14.00 -0.33 11.26
C ILE A 424 12.94 0.75 11.09
N SER A 425 12.29 0.83 9.93
CA SER A 425 11.28 1.84 9.63
C SER A 425 9.94 1.19 9.32
N VAL A 426 8.92 1.51 10.12
CA VAL A 426 7.53 1.14 9.83
C VAL A 426 6.92 2.22 8.94
N LEU A 427 6.55 1.87 7.71
CA LEU A 427 5.95 2.76 6.71
C LEU A 427 4.43 2.57 6.75
N SER A 428 3.66 3.65 6.84
CA SER A 428 2.19 3.59 6.98
C SER A 428 1.42 4.72 6.30
N GLY A 429 0.11 4.49 6.11
CA GLY A 429 -0.85 5.35 5.44
C GLY A 429 -2.11 5.66 6.28
N ASP A 430 -3.28 5.62 5.64
CA ASP A 430 -4.65 5.67 6.20
C ASP A 430 -5.12 7.00 6.84
N VAL A 431 -4.33 7.59 7.74
CA VAL A 431 -4.82 8.68 8.63
C VAL A 431 -4.88 10.10 8.04
N HIS A 432 -4.75 10.24 6.72
CA HIS A 432 -4.79 11.47 5.91
C HIS A 432 -3.88 12.64 6.37
N HIS A 433 -2.81 12.34 7.10
CA HIS A 433 -1.75 13.29 7.42
C HIS A 433 -0.39 12.58 7.50
N ALA A 434 0.69 13.36 7.53
CA ALA A 434 2.04 12.82 7.61
C ALA A 434 2.71 13.15 8.96
N TYR A 435 3.53 12.23 9.48
CA TYR A 435 4.32 12.45 10.70
C TYR A 435 5.46 11.44 10.84
N VAL A 436 6.37 11.75 11.76
CA VAL A 436 7.43 10.85 12.20
C VAL A 436 7.28 10.61 13.70
N ALA A 437 7.28 9.34 14.12
CA ALA A 437 7.25 8.94 15.52
C ALA A 437 8.41 8.00 15.85
N GLU A 438 8.93 8.12 17.07
CA GLU A 438 10.03 7.30 17.58
C GLU A 438 9.62 6.58 18.86
N PRO A 439 9.68 5.23 18.88
CA PRO A 439 9.45 4.45 20.07
C PRO A 439 10.63 4.52 21.05
N THR A 440 10.35 4.17 22.30
CA THR A 440 11.30 4.09 23.41
C THR A 440 10.90 2.90 24.27
N TRP A 441 11.82 1.96 24.43
CA TRP A 441 11.64 0.80 25.28
C TRP A 441 11.85 1.17 26.76
N PRO A 442 11.14 0.53 27.70
CA PRO A 442 11.35 0.73 29.12
C PRO A 442 12.80 0.41 29.52
N ALA A 443 13.33 1.09 30.54
CA ALA A 443 14.70 0.84 31.03
C ALA A 443 14.95 -0.59 31.54
N THR A 444 13.88 -1.35 31.82
CA THR A 444 13.93 -2.76 32.23
C THR A 444 14.03 -3.73 31.06
N ALA A 445 13.91 -3.25 29.82
CA ALA A 445 14.08 -4.03 28.59
C ALA A 445 15.31 -3.53 27.84
N GLU A 446 16.01 -4.44 27.17
CA GLU A 446 17.11 -4.06 26.29
C GLU A 446 16.53 -3.32 25.08
N ALA A 447 16.93 -2.05 24.90
CA ALA A 447 16.49 -1.27 23.76
C ALA A 447 17.26 -1.69 22.50
N PRO A 448 16.62 -1.67 21.31
CA PRO A 448 17.30 -1.99 20.07
C PRO A 448 18.48 -1.04 19.83
N SER A 449 19.57 -1.61 19.31
CA SER A 449 20.72 -0.86 18.80
C SER A 449 20.40 -0.16 17.47
N ALA A 450 19.48 -0.73 16.70
CA ALA A 450 18.94 -0.13 15.48
C ALA A 450 18.13 1.14 15.79
N ARG A 451 18.20 2.13 14.90
CA ARG A 451 17.31 3.28 14.95
C ARG A 451 15.92 2.87 14.47
N VAL A 452 14.94 2.83 15.38
CA VAL A 452 13.55 2.49 15.05
C VAL A 452 12.72 3.75 14.83
N LEU A 453 11.95 3.80 13.74
CA LEU A 453 11.01 4.87 13.44
C LEU A 453 9.68 4.33 12.89
N GLN A 454 8.60 5.06 13.13
CA GLN A 454 7.43 5.04 12.27
C GLN A 454 7.41 6.29 11.39
N LEU A 455 7.17 6.07 10.10
CA LEU A 455 7.03 7.08 9.08
C LEU A 455 5.66 6.93 8.44
N THR A 456 4.76 7.88 8.71
CA THR A 456 3.41 7.86 8.17
C THR A 456 3.28 8.97 7.13
N CYS A 457 2.83 8.63 5.93
CA CYS A 457 2.61 9.56 4.83
C CYS A 457 1.33 9.16 4.10
N SER A 458 0.20 9.67 4.58
CA SER A 458 -1.10 9.19 4.13
C SER A 458 -1.70 9.94 2.94
N PRO A 459 -1.72 11.28 2.84
CA PRO A 459 -2.40 11.91 1.70
C PRO A 459 -1.43 12.04 0.52
N VAL A 460 -1.46 11.13 -0.45
CA VAL A 460 -0.88 11.36 -1.79
C VAL A 460 -1.78 12.31 -2.58
N HIS A 461 -3.09 12.08 -2.49
CA HIS A 461 -4.10 12.96 -3.05
C HIS A 461 -5.40 12.84 -2.25
N ASN A 462 -5.45 13.49 -1.09
CA ASN A 462 -6.63 13.49 -0.22
C ASN A 462 -6.67 14.74 0.70
N SER A 463 -7.85 15.14 1.16
CA SER A 463 -8.05 16.33 1.97
C SER A 463 -8.67 16.02 3.32
N VAL A 464 -8.13 16.65 4.36
CA VAL A 464 -8.68 16.57 5.72
C VAL A 464 -9.39 17.87 6.09
N PRO A 465 -10.64 17.83 6.58
CA PRO A 465 -11.34 18.99 7.13
C PRO A 465 -10.56 19.68 8.26
N ALA A 466 -10.64 21.01 8.34
CA ALA A 466 -9.86 21.81 9.29
C ALA A 466 -10.07 21.41 10.77
N SER A 467 -11.30 21.01 11.14
CA SER A 467 -11.66 20.51 12.47
C SER A 467 -10.88 19.23 12.84
N ILE A 468 -10.79 18.29 11.91
CA ILE A 468 -10.05 17.02 12.09
C ILE A 468 -8.55 17.31 12.24
N ARG A 469 -8.00 18.28 11.48
CA ARG A 469 -6.59 18.72 11.64
C ARG A 469 -6.30 19.25 13.05
N VAL A 470 -7.25 19.94 13.68
CA VAL A 470 -7.13 20.39 15.07
C VAL A 470 -7.19 19.20 16.03
N GLY A 471 -8.09 18.24 15.78
CA GLY A 471 -8.18 16.98 16.52
C GLY A 471 -6.86 16.20 16.54
N PHE A 472 -6.23 16.00 15.38
CA PHE A 472 -4.93 15.31 15.30
C PHE A 472 -3.82 16.05 16.05
N ARG A 473 -3.73 17.38 15.92
CA ARG A 473 -2.77 18.19 16.69
C ARG A 473 -2.99 18.06 18.20
N PHE A 474 -4.25 18.05 18.62
CA PHE A 474 -4.64 17.86 20.01
C PHE A 474 -4.29 16.45 20.52
N GLY A 475 -4.48 15.40 19.71
CA GLY A 475 -4.19 14.02 20.07
C GLY A 475 -2.71 13.77 20.42
N TRP A 476 -1.81 14.54 19.82
CA TRP A 476 -0.37 14.52 20.13
C TRP A 476 0.03 15.37 21.35
N SER A 477 -0.88 16.20 21.87
CA SER A 477 -0.55 17.12 22.96
C SER A 477 -0.39 16.40 24.31
N ARG A 478 0.28 17.06 25.27
CA ARG A 478 0.39 16.56 26.65
C ARG A 478 -0.98 16.36 27.30
N PHE A 479 -1.95 17.21 26.98
CA PHE A 479 -3.29 17.12 27.54
C PHE A 479 -4.10 15.98 26.93
N GLY A 480 -4.01 15.79 25.60
CA GLY A 480 -4.57 14.61 24.93
C GLY A 480 -4.05 13.30 25.55
N ARG A 481 -2.75 13.22 25.83
CA ARG A 481 -2.14 12.09 26.55
C ARG A 481 -2.69 11.88 27.97
N ILE A 482 -3.04 12.94 28.70
CA ILE A 482 -3.63 12.83 30.04
C ILE A 482 -5.05 12.26 29.96
N ILE A 483 -5.84 12.71 28.97
CA ILE A 483 -7.18 12.19 28.73
C ILE A 483 -7.13 10.71 28.33
N GLY A 484 -6.27 10.35 27.36
CA GLY A 484 -6.07 8.97 26.94
C GLY A 484 -5.77 8.04 28.12
N ARG A 485 -4.83 8.43 28.99
CA ARG A 485 -4.52 7.68 30.21
C ARG A 485 -5.71 7.48 31.16
N ARG A 486 -6.69 8.39 31.17
CA ARG A 486 -7.92 8.21 31.96
C ARG A 486 -8.83 7.15 31.33
N PHE A 487 -8.95 7.12 30.00
CA PHE A 487 -9.65 6.05 29.28
C PHE A 487 -9.00 4.69 29.55
N ALA A 488 -7.68 4.57 29.36
CA ALA A 488 -6.96 3.32 29.62
C ALA A 488 -7.18 2.78 31.04
N ARG A 489 -7.10 3.66 32.07
CA ARG A 489 -7.42 3.29 33.46
C ARG A 489 -8.86 2.86 33.64
N HIS A 490 -9.79 3.55 32.98
CA HIS A 490 -11.21 3.18 33.03
C HIS A 490 -11.43 1.79 32.45
N ALA A 491 -10.80 1.39 31.34
CA ALA A 491 -11.01 0.04 30.82
C ALA A 491 -10.17 -1.05 31.51
N ARG A 492 -9.30 -0.70 32.46
CA ARG A 492 -8.24 -1.61 32.95
C ARG A 492 -7.38 -2.14 31.79
N ALA A 493 -7.22 -1.32 30.75
CA ALA A 493 -6.46 -1.68 29.57
C ALA A 493 -4.98 -1.93 29.94
N THR A 494 -4.35 -2.87 29.24
CA THR A 494 -2.93 -3.13 29.37
C THR A 494 -2.14 -1.88 28.95
N THR A 495 -1.05 -1.61 29.67
CA THR A 495 -0.14 -0.53 29.27
C THR A 495 0.69 -1.03 28.08
N PRO A 496 0.83 -0.25 27.00
CA PRO A 496 1.66 -0.65 25.87
C PRO A 496 3.09 -0.97 26.30
N ARG A 497 3.73 -1.94 25.64
CA ARG A 497 5.13 -2.34 25.95
C ARG A 497 6.14 -1.22 25.75
N ILE A 498 5.85 -0.29 24.87
CA ILE A 498 6.71 0.83 24.51
C ILE A 498 6.01 2.17 24.74
N ALA A 499 6.82 3.20 25.00
CA ALA A 499 6.38 4.59 24.85
C ALA A 499 6.84 5.10 23.49
N TRP A 500 6.27 6.20 22.99
CA TRP A 500 6.80 6.89 21.82
C TRP A 500 6.60 8.39 21.94
N ARG A 501 7.23 9.13 21.04
CA ARG A 501 6.99 10.57 20.84
C ARG A 501 6.96 10.89 19.35
N ARG A 502 6.18 11.88 18.98
CA ARG A 502 6.26 12.49 17.66
C ARG A 502 7.55 13.33 17.56
N THR A 503 8.37 13.08 16.56
CA THR A 503 9.58 13.87 16.28
C THR A 503 9.45 14.73 15.03
N GLY A 504 8.46 14.48 14.17
CA GLY A 504 8.14 15.30 12.99
C GLY A 504 6.64 15.38 12.73
N GLY A 505 6.18 16.47 12.12
CA GLY A 505 4.77 16.70 11.81
C GLY A 505 3.92 17.21 13.00
N PRO A 506 2.58 17.12 12.92
CA PRO A 506 1.83 16.54 11.82
C PRO A 506 1.81 17.53 10.64
N TRP A 507 2.12 17.03 9.46
CA TRP A 507 2.03 17.79 8.22
C TRP A 507 0.72 17.43 7.50
N PHE A 508 0.16 18.40 6.79
CA PHE A 508 -1.12 18.28 6.09
C PHE A 508 -0.98 18.77 4.65
N GLY A 509 -1.76 18.18 3.76
CA GLY A 509 -1.68 18.41 2.31
C GLY A 509 -1.02 17.23 1.60
N ASN A 510 -1.15 17.20 0.28
CA ASN A 510 -0.70 16.10 -0.58
C ASN A 510 0.81 15.97 -0.59
N GLN A 511 1.34 14.83 -0.18
CA GLN A 511 2.73 14.63 0.22
C GLN A 511 3.27 13.28 -0.21
N LEU A 512 4.59 13.23 -0.36
CA LEU A 512 5.37 12.01 -0.49
C LEU A 512 6.56 12.06 0.47
N MET A 513 6.85 10.93 1.10
CA MET A 513 8.09 10.73 1.84
C MET A 513 9.06 9.92 0.98
N THR A 514 10.35 10.27 1.04
CA THR A 514 11.43 9.51 0.38
C THR A 514 12.51 9.15 1.38
N LEU A 515 12.79 7.85 1.51
CA LEU A 515 13.94 7.32 2.22
C LEU A 515 15.10 7.13 1.24
N THR A 516 16.21 7.82 1.47
CA THR A 516 17.48 7.61 0.76
C THR A 516 18.41 6.80 1.66
N LEU A 517 18.67 5.56 1.27
CA LEU A 517 19.37 4.53 2.05
C LEU A 517 20.69 4.19 1.36
N ARG A 518 21.83 4.35 2.05
CA ARG A 518 23.17 4.06 1.50
C ARG A 518 24.05 3.45 2.57
N GLY A 519 24.54 2.23 2.33
CA GLY A 519 25.24 1.45 3.35
C GLY A 519 24.39 1.39 4.62
N ARG A 520 24.93 1.93 5.73
CA ARG A 520 24.23 2.03 7.02
C ARG A 520 23.61 3.42 7.30
N GLY A 521 23.73 4.36 6.36
CA GLY A 521 23.22 5.71 6.46
C GLY A 521 21.81 5.85 5.87
N ALA A 522 20.90 6.51 6.59
CA ALA A 522 19.54 6.75 6.14
C ALA A 522 19.17 8.24 6.26
N ASN A 523 18.52 8.78 5.23
CA ASN A 523 17.94 10.11 5.24
C ASN A 523 16.47 10.06 4.82
N LEU A 524 15.67 10.94 5.39
CA LEU A 524 14.26 11.12 5.03
C LEU A 524 14.06 12.52 4.45
N THR A 525 13.27 12.61 3.38
CA THR A 525 12.71 13.87 2.90
C THR A 525 11.20 13.78 2.82
N LEU A 526 10.52 14.88 3.12
CA LEU A 526 9.09 15.08 2.88
C LEU A 526 8.96 16.15 1.80
N ASP A 527 8.36 15.78 0.68
CA ASP A 527 8.04 16.69 -0.41
C ASP A 527 6.51 16.85 -0.46
N GLN A 528 6.02 18.09 -0.58
CA GLN A 528 4.59 18.43 -0.63
C GLN A 528 4.25 18.99 -2.01
N ALA A 529 3.15 18.53 -2.58
CA ALA A 529 2.64 19.02 -3.85
C ALA A 529 2.10 20.45 -3.71
N ASP A 530 2.49 21.32 -4.64
CA ASP A 530 2.10 22.72 -4.72
C ASP A 530 1.76 23.07 -6.18
N ALA A 531 0.56 23.62 -6.41
CA ALA A 531 0.02 23.84 -7.75
C ALA A 531 0.87 24.80 -8.62
N ARG A 532 1.73 25.63 -8.00
CA ARG A 532 2.59 26.58 -8.72
C ARG A 532 4.05 26.15 -8.75
N ARG A 533 4.49 25.47 -7.71
CA ARG A 533 5.92 25.15 -7.48
C ARG A 533 6.26 23.68 -7.73
N GLY A 534 5.27 22.84 -8.04
CA GLY A 534 5.44 21.39 -8.13
C GLY A 534 5.71 20.78 -6.75
N LEU A 535 6.57 19.76 -6.67
CA LEU A 535 6.99 19.18 -5.40
C LEU A 535 7.96 20.10 -4.65
N VAL A 536 7.53 20.60 -3.49
CA VAL A 536 8.33 21.46 -2.60
C VAL A 536 8.79 20.66 -1.39
N ARG A 537 10.09 20.64 -1.14
CA ARG A 537 10.65 20.02 0.06
C ARG A 537 10.26 20.79 1.31
N THR A 538 9.54 20.13 2.22
CA THR A 538 9.02 20.74 3.46
C THR A 538 9.76 20.27 4.71
N ASP A 539 10.41 19.10 4.65
CA ASP A 539 11.23 18.58 5.75
C ASP A 539 12.35 17.68 5.21
N LYS A 540 13.52 17.68 5.88
CA LYS A 540 14.67 16.84 5.57
C LYS A 540 15.36 16.43 6.86
N ARG A 541 15.65 15.14 7.02
CA ARG A 541 16.23 14.56 8.24
C ARG A 541 17.33 13.56 7.91
N ARG A 542 18.37 13.56 8.74
CA ARG A 542 19.29 12.44 8.87
C ARG A 542 18.76 11.51 9.94
N LEU A 543 18.62 10.22 9.62
CA LEU A 543 18.10 9.20 10.54
C LEU A 543 19.23 8.44 11.24
N THR A 544 20.34 8.19 10.53
CA THR A 544 21.59 7.59 11.05
C THR A 544 22.83 8.31 10.56
#